data_AF-A0A1H5EZ32-F1
#
_entry.id   AF-A0A1H5EZ32-F1
#
_cell.length_a   1.000
_cell.length_b   1.000
_cell.length_c   1.000
_cell.angle_alpha   90.00
_cell.angle_beta   90.00
_cell.angle_gamma   90.00
#
_symmetry.space_group_name_H-M   'P 1'
#
loop_
_entity.id
_entity.type
_entity.pdbx_description
1 polymer ?
#
loop_
_entity_poly.entity_id
_entity_poly.type
_entity_poly.pdbx_seq_one_letter_code
_entity_poly.pdbx_strand_id
1 'polypeptide(L)' 'MKFSALSLAITVSAIVATHPASAQSQRPSRTKAVEQCMMLAHNNAPKPTDAADPAQNVAVNMYRSCMKKYGYRP' A
#
# COMPACT_ATOMS: atom_id res chain seq x y z
N MET A 1 28.10 -8.85 59.32
CA MET A 1 28.04 -8.28 57.95
C MET A 1 27.03 -9.07 57.13
N LYS A 2 25.84 -8.53 56.89
CA LYS A 2 24.84 -9.12 55.99
C LYS A 2 24.14 -7.96 55.27
N PHE A 3 24.56 -7.73 54.02
CA PHE A 3 23.98 -6.72 53.14
C PHE A 3 22.67 -7.27 52.59
N SER A 4 21.55 -6.69 53.00
CA SER A 4 20.26 -6.94 52.34
C SER A 4 20.21 -6.11 51.08
N ALA A 5 20.51 -6.75 49.94
CA ALA A 5 20.33 -6.17 48.63
C ALA A 5 18.84 -6.03 48.33
N LEU A 6 18.33 -4.80 48.35
CA LEU A 6 17.00 -4.47 47.85
C LEU A 6 17.02 -4.57 46.31
N SER A 7 16.45 -5.63 45.76
CA SER A 7 16.27 -5.79 44.32
C SER A 7 15.21 -4.79 43.82
N LEU A 8 15.64 -3.81 43.01
CA LEU A 8 14.73 -2.96 42.24
C LEU A 8 14.06 -3.80 41.13
N ALA A 9 12.75 -4.05 41.26
CA ALA A 9 11.93 -4.56 40.18
C ALA A 9 11.50 -3.40 39.27
N ILE A 10 12.20 -3.23 38.14
CA ILE A 10 11.77 -2.34 37.07
C ILE A 10 10.79 -3.14 36.20
N THR A 11 9.49 -3.01 36.45
CA THR A 11 8.45 -3.49 35.53
C THR A 11 7.78 -2.30 34.89
N VAL A 12 8.41 -1.73 33.87
CA VAL A 12 7.70 -0.89 32.90
C VAL A 12 7.27 -1.82 31.77
N SER A 13 6.05 -2.33 31.91
CA SER A 13 5.33 -2.99 30.83
C SER A 13 5.11 -1.95 29.73
N ALA A 14 6.05 -1.83 28.80
CA ALA A 14 5.80 -1.19 27.52
C ALA A 14 4.82 -2.08 26.78
N ILE A 15 3.53 -1.80 26.97
CA ILE A 15 2.46 -2.42 26.20
C ILE A 15 2.74 -2.06 24.75
N VAL A 16 3.20 -3.08 24.04
CA VAL A 16 3.34 -3.13 22.60
C VAL A 16 2.10 -2.50 21.97
N ALA A 17 2.25 -1.30 21.42
CA ALA A 17 1.34 -0.78 20.42
C ALA A 17 1.62 -1.52 19.10
N THR A 18 1.37 -2.83 19.09
CA THR A 18 1.05 -3.52 17.84
C THR A 18 -0.23 -2.88 17.37
N HIS A 19 -0.11 -1.86 16.53
CA HIS A 19 -1.12 -1.65 15.52
C HIS A 19 -1.22 -3.00 14.81
N PRO A 20 -2.35 -3.73 14.85
CA PRO A 20 -2.67 -4.52 13.69
C PRO A 20 -2.90 -3.45 12.61
N ALA A 21 -1.82 -3.02 11.95
CA ALA A 21 -1.90 -2.70 10.55
C ALA A 21 -2.36 -4.02 9.93
N SER A 22 -3.67 -4.23 10.01
CA SER A 22 -4.37 -5.22 9.27
C SER A 22 -4.05 -4.87 7.84
N ALA A 23 -2.99 -5.49 7.33
CA ALA A 23 -2.88 -5.93 5.96
C ALA A 23 -3.98 -6.96 5.65
N GLN A 24 -5.19 -6.75 6.19
CA GLN A 24 -6.40 -7.18 5.59
C GLN A 24 -6.37 -6.44 4.26
N SER A 25 -6.03 -7.20 3.21
CA SER A 25 -6.20 -6.81 1.82
C SER A 25 -7.67 -6.49 1.64
N GLN A 26 -8.07 -5.31 2.11
CA GLN A 26 -9.41 -4.80 2.06
C GLN A 26 -9.55 -4.32 0.64
N ARG A 27 -9.78 -5.31 -0.22
CA ARG A 27 -9.94 -5.13 -1.65
C ARG A 27 -10.86 -3.94 -1.83
N PRO A 28 -10.37 -2.81 -2.39
CA PRO A 28 -11.21 -1.65 -2.58
C PRO A 28 -12.40 -2.07 -3.42
N SER A 29 -13.56 -1.45 -3.17
CA SER A 29 -14.71 -1.66 -4.03
C SER A 29 -14.31 -1.42 -5.49
N ARG A 30 -14.98 -2.08 -6.45
CA ARG A 30 -14.63 -1.95 -7.87
C ARG A 30 -14.55 -0.48 -8.29
N THR A 31 -15.48 0.35 -7.84
CA THR A 31 -15.49 1.80 -8.10
C THR A 31 -14.25 2.50 -7.56
N LYS A 32 -13.85 2.20 -6.32
CA LYS A 32 -12.63 2.76 -5.72
C LYS A 32 -11.36 2.25 -6.39
N ALA A 33 -11.32 0.98 -6.79
CA ALA A 33 -10.21 0.41 -7.56
C ALA A 33 -10.07 1.13 -8.91
N VAL A 34 -11.17 1.37 -9.63
CA VAL A 34 -11.16 2.12 -10.90
C VAL A 34 -10.63 3.53 -10.70
N GLU A 35 -11.16 4.27 -9.71
CA GLU A 35 -10.71 5.63 -9.39
C GLU A 35 -9.21 5.67 -9.09
N GLN A 36 -8.73 4.79 -8.20
CA GLN A 36 -7.31 4.69 -7.84
C GLN A 36 -6.43 4.32 -9.04
N CYS A 37 -6.85 3.36 -9.86
CA CYS A 37 -6.09 2.92 -11.02
C CYS A 37 -6.09 3.96 -12.15
N MET A 38 -7.17 4.71 -12.33
CA MET A 38 -7.22 5.82 -13.29
C MET A 38 -6.30 6.96 -12.86
N MET A 39 -6.34 7.37 -11.58
CA MET A 39 -5.42 8.38 -11.05
C MET A 39 -3.96 7.94 -11.16
N LEU A 40 -3.66 6.66 -10.85
CA LEU A 40 -2.32 6.11 -10.99
C LEU A 40 -1.84 6.20 -12.44
N ALA A 41 -2.66 5.75 -13.40
CA ALA A 41 -2.31 5.81 -14.81
C ALA A 41 -2.15 7.26 -15.29
N HIS A 42 -3.06 8.17 -14.92
CA HIS A 42 -2.98 9.57 -15.33
C HIS A 42 -1.74 10.30 -14.79
N ASN A 43 -1.35 10.02 -13.55
CA ASN A 43 -0.24 10.72 -12.89
C ASN A 43 1.13 10.15 -13.25
N ASN A 44 1.22 8.90 -13.70
CA ASN A 44 2.49 8.21 -13.94
C ASN A 44 2.72 7.80 -15.38
N ALA A 45 1.66 7.74 -16.22
CA ALA A 45 1.86 7.38 -17.61
C ALA A 45 2.50 8.56 -18.37
N PRO A 46 3.57 8.30 -19.14
CA PRO A 46 4.13 9.30 -20.03
C PRO A 46 3.08 9.72 -21.05
N LYS A 47 3.04 11.03 -21.34
CA LYS A 47 2.21 11.57 -22.40
C LYS A 47 2.86 11.21 -23.74
N PRO A 48 2.15 10.53 -24.65
CA PRO A 48 2.69 10.24 -25.97
C PRO A 48 2.95 11.54 -26.72
N THR A 49 4.10 11.63 -27.36
CA THR A 49 4.51 12.79 -28.16
C THR A 49 3.97 12.75 -29.59
N ASP A 50 3.70 11.56 -30.12
CA ASP A 50 3.19 11.33 -31.48
C ASP A 50 2.35 10.04 -31.57
N ALA A 51 1.67 9.84 -32.71
CA ALA A 51 0.93 8.64 -33.04
C ALA A 51 1.77 7.34 -33.07
N ALA A 52 3.08 7.42 -33.30
CA ALA A 52 4.00 6.27 -33.30
C ALA A 52 4.63 6.00 -31.92
N ASP A 53 4.29 6.78 -30.90
CA ASP A 53 4.95 6.73 -29.60
C ASP A 53 4.59 5.43 -28.83
N PRO A 54 5.56 4.62 -28.40
CA PRO A 54 5.30 3.42 -27.62
C PRO A 54 4.60 3.73 -26.27
N ALA A 55 4.67 4.98 -25.80
CA ALA A 55 3.96 5.47 -24.62
C ALA A 55 2.43 5.46 -24.77
N GLN A 56 1.90 5.41 -25.99
CA GLN A 56 0.44 5.47 -26.25
C GLN A 56 -0.37 4.49 -25.41
N ASN A 57 0.16 3.28 -25.21
CA ASN A 57 -0.54 2.22 -24.49
C ASN A 57 -0.13 2.11 -23.02
N VAL A 58 0.82 2.92 -22.54
CA VAL A 58 1.35 2.80 -21.18
C VAL A 58 0.29 3.10 -20.13
N ALA A 59 -0.53 4.14 -20.33
CA ALA A 59 -1.63 4.46 -19.42
C ALA A 59 -2.63 3.29 -19.28
N VAL A 60 -3.01 2.69 -20.42
CA VAL A 60 -3.94 1.56 -20.47
C VAL A 60 -3.33 0.33 -19.81
N ASN A 61 -2.04 0.06 -20.05
CA ASN A 61 -1.32 -1.06 -19.46
C ASN A 61 -1.15 -0.92 -17.94
N MET A 62 -0.88 0.30 -17.46
CA MET A 62 -0.81 0.62 -16.02
C MET A 62 -2.17 0.42 -15.36
N TYR A 63 -3.25 0.94 -15.96
CA TYR A 63 -4.62 0.74 -15.48
C TYR A 63 -4.97 -0.75 -15.39
N ARG A 64 -4.73 -1.53 -16.45
CA ARG A 64 -5.00 -2.97 -16.49
C ARG A 64 -4.21 -3.73 -15.41
N SER A 65 -2.93 -3.40 -15.23
CA SER A 65 -2.09 -4.03 -14.23
C SER A 65 -2.57 -3.70 -12.80
N CYS A 66 -2.96 -2.46 -12.57
CA CYS A 66 -3.53 -2.03 -11.29
C CYS A 66 -4.86 -2.73 -10.98
N MET A 67 -5.79 -2.81 -11.95
CA MET A 67 -7.06 -3.52 -11.78
C MET A 67 -6.86 -5.02 -11.49
N LYS A 68 -5.91 -5.66 -12.19
CA LYS A 68 -5.51 -7.05 -11.93
C LYS A 68 -4.93 -7.24 -10.52
N LYS A 69 -4.14 -6.28 -10.01
CA LYS A 69 -3.62 -6.31 -8.63
C LYS A 69 -4.75 -6.31 -7.59
N TYR A 70 -5.84 -5.61 -7.88
CA TYR A 70 -7.07 -5.66 -7.06
C TYR A 70 -7.99 -6.85 -7.40
N GLY A 71 -7.58 -7.78 -8.26
CA GLY A 71 -8.35 -8.96 -8.66
C GLY A 71 -9.54 -8.68 -9.58
N TYR A 72 -9.65 -7.47 -10.13
CA TYR A 72 -10.73 -7.10 -11.06
C TYR A 72 -10.30 -7.34 -12.51
N ARG A 73 -11.25 -7.79 -13.34
CA ARG A 73 -11.06 -7.84 -14.79
C ARG A 73 -11.24 -6.41 -15.33
N PRO A 74 -10.21 -5.84 -15.99
CA PRO A 74 -10.23 -4.48 -16.53
C PRO A 74 -11.18 -4.33 -17.72
#